data_AF-A0A9E3P0C3-F1
#
_entry.id   AF-A0A9E3P0C3-F1
#
_cell.length_a   1.000
_cell.length_b   1.000
_cell.length_c   1.000
_cell.angle_alpha   90.00
_cell.angle_beta   90.00
_cell.angle_gamma   90.00
#
_symmetry.space_group_name_H-M   'P 1'
#
loop_
_entity.id
_entity.type
_entity.pdbx_description
1 polymer ?
#
loop_
_entity_poly.entity_id
_entity_poly.type
_entity_poly.pdbx_seq_one_letter_code
_entity_poly.pdbx_strand_id
1 'polypeptide(L)'
;MTYGGWKVGACALGFAGAAILAAFGCGGGDASGVGKAKLPDGVRSVAIEHEACEESGNKVEVLDVNNDGKPDIKRVYAGGKEICRITDLNRDGKPDMFEYYDANGVIRRREADYDDNGVVNVIEHYENGKIVRRELDTTNQGRIDTWDFFDPNTGARIKRERDATGDGRIDQWWTYEGDKVSIAMDRNGDGQPDPDSIITLSASGQVVSDLDAGAAAPAPPPPPPPPTLSMPSPNEPAPPTTAPTTDAGVPGKPARGGAKR
;
A
#
# COMPACT_ATOMS: atom_id res chain seq x y z
N MET A 1 49.95 -47.65 -35.66
CA MET A 1 50.81 -46.57 -36.18
C MET A 1 50.36 -45.27 -35.55
N THR A 2 51.28 -44.66 -34.83
CA THR A 2 51.21 -43.38 -34.11
C THR A 2 51.04 -42.20 -35.07
N TYR A 3 50.26 -41.19 -34.71
CA TYR A 3 50.54 -39.82 -35.15
C TYR A 3 50.43 -38.88 -33.95
N GLY A 4 51.61 -38.49 -33.47
CA GLY A 4 51.84 -37.36 -32.58
C GLY A 4 51.83 -36.04 -33.36
N GLY A 5 51.65 -34.95 -32.61
CA GLY A 5 51.56 -33.60 -33.15
C GLY A 5 52.89 -32.90 -33.44
N TRP A 6 52.76 -31.70 -34.01
CA TRP A 6 53.74 -30.60 -34.08
C TRP A 6 53.06 -29.43 -34.82
N LYS A 7 53.44 -28.16 -34.70
CA LYS A 7 53.89 -27.28 -33.62
C LYS A 7 53.93 -25.89 -34.29
N VAL A 8 53.51 -24.86 -33.55
CA VAL A 8 53.91 -23.43 -33.58
C VAL A 8 54.28 -22.72 -34.90
N GLY A 9 53.57 -21.61 -35.16
CA GLY A 9 54.08 -20.45 -35.88
C GLY A 9 53.90 -19.20 -35.03
N ALA A 10 54.99 -18.65 -34.50
CA ALA A 10 55.04 -17.37 -33.82
C ALA A 10 55.37 -16.26 -34.84
N CYS A 11 54.69 -15.11 -34.73
CA CYS A 11 55.16 -13.86 -35.31
C CYS A 11 54.94 -12.76 -34.28
N ALA A 12 56.05 -12.22 -33.77
CA ALA A 12 56.10 -11.07 -32.88
C ALA A 12 56.85 -9.95 -33.61
N LEU A 13 56.38 -8.71 -33.43
CA LEU A 13 57.01 -7.38 -33.57
C LEU A 13 55.84 -6.39 -33.48
N GLY A 14 55.73 -5.38 -32.62
CA GLY A 14 56.66 -4.68 -31.74
C GLY A 14 56.22 -3.19 -31.71
N PHE A 15 56.53 -2.47 -30.62
CA PHE A 15 56.26 -1.06 -30.26
C PHE A 15 54.99 -0.82 -29.41
N ALA A 16 55.09 -0.77 -28.07
CA ALA A 16 55.71 0.25 -27.19
C ALA A 16 54.80 1.47 -26.94
N GLY A 17 54.17 1.50 -25.76
CA GLY A 17 53.41 2.65 -25.27
C GLY A 17 52.87 2.43 -23.86
N ALA A 18 53.63 2.93 -22.87
CA ALA A 18 53.26 3.29 -21.49
C ALA A 18 52.37 2.35 -20.64
N ALA A 19 53.00 1.78 -19.62
CA ALA A 19 52.36 1.08 -18.51
C ALA A 19 51.62 2.04 -17.56
N ILE A 20 50.34 1.75 -17.30
CA ILE A 20 49.69 1.98 -16.01
C ILE A 20 49.15 0.64 -15.56
N LEU A 21 49.90 -0.02 -14.67
CA LEU A 21 49.48 -1.21 -13.94
C LEU A 21 48.50 -0.78 -12.85
N ALA A 22 47.20 -0.85 -13.13
CA ALA A 22 46.19 -0.92 -12.09
C ALA A 22 45.94 -2.41 -11.77
N ALA A 23 46.68 -2.93 -10.81
CA ALA A 23 46.36 -4.21 -10.20
C ALA A 23 45.11 -4.03 -9.32
N PHE A 24 43.94 -4.35 -9.86
CA PHE A 24 42.77 -4.69 -9.05
C PHE A 24 42.62 -6.20 -9.04
N GLY A 25 43.32 -6.82 -8.09
CA GLY A 25 43.01 -8.16 -7.62
C GLY A 25 42.62 -8.09 -6.15
N CYS A 26 41.33 -8.30 -5.85
CA CYS A 26 40.80 -9.02 -4.68
C CYS A 26 39.28 -8.87 -4.56
N GLY A 27 38.60 -9.97 -4.22
CA GLY A 27 37.23 -10.05 -3.70
C GLY A 27 36.15 -10.13 -4.79
N GLY A 28 35.41 -11.22 -5.02
CA GLY A 28 35.16 -12.37 -4.16
C GLY A 28 34.24 -11.99 -3.00
N GLY A 29 32.93 -12.02 -3.23
CA GLY A 29 31.88 -11.80 -2.22
C GLY A 29 31.51 -10.33 -2.04
N ASP A 30 30.29 -9.96 -2.42
CA ASP A 30 29.19 -9.89 -1.44
C ASP A 30 27.92 -9.37 -2.11
N ALA A 31 26.81 -9.87 -1.56
CA ALA A 31 25.45 -9.71 -2.01
C ALA A 31 25.09 -8.30 -2.51
N SER A 32 24.27 -8.26 -3.56
CA SER A 32 23.38 -7.13 -3.86
C SER A 32 22.41 -6.92 -2.69
N GLY A 33 22.92 -6.34 -1.62
CA GLY A 33 22.13 -5.78 -0.54
C GLY A 33 21.92 -4.31 -0.84
N VAL A 34 21.00 -3.98 -1.74
CA VAL A 34 20.32 -2.68 -1.62
C VAL A 34 19.59 -2.78 -0.30
N GLY A 35 20.14 -2.16 0.75
CA GLY A 35 19.53 -2.18 2.06
C GLY A 35 18.07 -1.76 1.93
N LYS A 36 17.16 -2.50 2.58
CA LYS A 36 15.74 -2.14 2.69
C LYS A 36 15.62 -0.82 3.44
N ALA A 37 15.92 0.30 2.78
CA ALA A 37 15.66 1.62 3.29
C ALA A 37 14.14 1.69 3.53
N LYS A 38 13.73 2.14 4.73
CA LYS A 38 12.32 2.34 5.02
C LYS A 38 11.78 3.32 3.98
N LEU A 39 10.85 2.86 3.15
CA LEU A 39 10.16 3.73 2.21
C LEU A 39 9.41 4.83 2.98
N PRO A 40 9.21 6.02 2.38
CA PRO A 40 8.35 7.05 2.96
C PRO A 40 6.98 6.48 3.31
N ASP A 41 6.31 7.07 4.31
CA ASP A 41 4.96 6.65 4.64
C ASP A 41 4.04 6.85 3.41
N GLY A 42 3.10 5.93 3.20
CA GLY A 42 2.25 5.89 2.00
C GLY A 42 2.93 5.34 0.74
N VAL A 43 4.23 5.02 0.75
CA VAL A 43 4.93 4.41 -0.40
C VAL A 43 5.16 2.92 -0.16
N ARG A 44 4.91 2.10 -1.18
CA ARG A 44 5.17 0.65 -1.19
C ARG A 44 6.08 0.27 -2.36
N SER A 45 6.77 -0.86 -2.23
CA SER A 45 7.53 -1.41 -3.36
C SER A 45 6.55 -1.99 -4.38
N VAL A 46 6.57 -1.49 -5.61
CA VAL A 46 5.76 -1.98 -6.73
C VAL A 46 6.43 -3.12 -7.50
N ALA A 47 7.68 -3.46 -7.14
CA ALA A 47 8.45 -4.47 -7.85
C ALA A 47 7.95 -5.88 -7.50
N ILE A 48 7.79 -6.70 -8.54
CA ILE A 48 7.57 -8.14 -8.39
C ILE A 48 8.94 -8.79 -8.20
N GLU A 49 9.37 -8.90 -6.95
CA GLU A 49 10.65 -9.49 -6.58
C GLU A 49 10.52 -11.01 -6.45
N HIS A 50 10.89 -11.75 -7.50
CA HIS A 50 10.96 -13.22 -7.45
C HIS A 50 12.19 -13.68 -6.63
N GLU A 51 11.98 -14.56 -5.66
CA GLU A 51 13.05 -15.21 -4.91
C GLU A 51 13.57 -16.44 -5.67
N ALA A 52 14.89 -16.55 -5.92
CA ALA A 52 15.40 -17.72 -6.62
C ALA A 52 15.36 -18.98 -5.72
N CYS A 53 14.84 -20.09 -6.26
CA CYS A 53 14.97 -21.43 -5.65
C CYS A 53 16.31 -22.05 -6.06
N GLU A 54 17.32 -21.93 -5.20
CA GLU A 54 18.71 -22.32 -5.50
C GLU A 54 18.89 -23.84 -5.59
N GLU A 55 19.01 -24.36 -6.82
CA GLU A 55 19.22 -25.79 -7.08
C GLU A 55 20.71 -26.21 -6.94
N SER A 56 21.67 -25.31 -7.16
CA SER A 56 23.10 -25.66 -7.25
C SER A 56 23.67 -26.09 -5.90
N GLY A 57 24.31 -27.26 -5.87
CA GLY A 57 24.87 -27.83 -4.64
C GLY A 57 23.84 -28.41 -3.67
N ASN A 58 22.54 -28.29 -3.99
CA ASN A 58 21.45 -28.85 -3.20
C ASN A 58 20.92 -30.15 -3.81
N LYS A 59 20.24 -30.97 -3.01
CA LYS A 59 19.56 -32.16 -3.53
C LYS A 59 18.26 -31.73 -4.19
N VAL A 60 18.05 -32.13 -5.46
CA VAL A 60 16.81 -31.85 -6.20
C VAL A 60 16.05 -33.15 -6.43
N GLU A 61 14.78 -33.17 -6.03
CA GLU A 61 13.83 -34.23 -6.38
C GLU A 61 12.85 -33.71 -7.43
N VAL A 62 12.70 -34.47 -8.51
CA VAL A 62 11.87 -34.11 -9.66
C VAL A 62 10.76 -35.14 -9.79
N LEU A 63 9.52 -34.69 -9.87
CA LEU A 63 8.35 -35.53 -10.04
C LEU A 63 7.60 -35.10 -11.29
N ASP A 64 7.42 -36.06 -12.18
CA ASP A 64 6.50 -36.01 -13.31
C ASP A 64 5.28 -36.88 -12.92
N VAL A 65 4.17 -36.22 -12.59
CA VAL A 65 2.97 -36.82 -12.02
C VAL A 65 2.10 -37.44 -13.11
N ASN A 66 2.08 -36.87 -14.32
CA ASN A 66 1.29 -37.37 -15.44
C ASN A 66 2.08 -38.27 -16.42
N ASN A 67 3.39 -38.43 -16.22
CA ASN A 67 4.34 -39.17 -17.06
C ASN A 67 4.42 -38.66 -18.50
N ASP A 68 4.33 -37.34 -18.71
CA ASP A 68 4.44 -36.74 -20.04
C ASP A 68 5.88 -36.35 -20.43
N GLY A 69 6.84 -36.55 -19.52
CA GLY A 69 8.25 -36.24 -19.69
C GLY A 69 8.64 -34.82 -19.26
N LYS A 70 7.69 -33.98 -18.82
CA LYS A 70 7.95 -32.68 -18.20
C LYS A 70 7.76 -32.77 -16.69
N PRO A 71 8.65 -32.18 -15.88
CA PRO A 71 8.45 -32.13 -14.44
C PRO A 71 7.24 -31.26 -14.04
N ASP A 72 6.31 -31.84 -13.28
CA ASP A 72 5.23 -31.09 -12.64
C ASP A 72 5.69 -30.46 -11.31
N ILE A 73 6.58 -31.13 -10.58
CA ILE A 73 7.04 -30.69 -9.26
C ILE A 73 8.55 -30.86 -9.15
N LYS A 74 9.24 -29.81 -8.68
CA LYS A 74 10.63 -29.87 -8.23
C LYS A 74 10.73 -29.47 -6.77
N ARG A 75 11.37 -30.31 -5.95
CA ARG A 75 11.65 -30.04 -4.53
C ARG A 75 13.14 -29.93 -4.32
N VAL A 76 13.58 -28.88 -3.67
CA VAL A 76 15.00 -28.62 -3.41
C VAL A 76 15.28 -28.72 -1.92
N TYR A 77 16.31 -29.47 -1.56
CA TYR A 77 16.69 -29.74 -0.18
C TYR A 77 18.13 -29.31 0.12
N ALA A 78 18.30 -28.59 1.23
CA ALA A 78 19.60 -28.26 1.80
C ALA A 78 19.70 -28.86 3.21
N GLY A 79 20.79 -29.59 3.50
CA GLY A 79 20.97 -30.23 4.82
C GLY A 79 19.84 -31.20 5.21
N GLY A 80 19.18 -31.82 4.22
CA GLY A 80 18.06 -32.75 4.45
C GLY A 80 16.70 -32.10 4.71
N LYS A 81 16.59 -30.76 4.63
CA LYS A 81 15.32 -30.03 4.77
C LYS A 81 14.91 -29.42 3.43
N GLU A 82 13.63 -29.47 3.10
CA GLU A 82 13.09 -28.79 1.91
C GLU A 82 13.20 -27.29 2.11
N ILE A 83 13.87 -26.60 1.18
CA ILE A 83 14.07 -25.14 1.24
C ILE A 83 13.15 -24.40 0.27
N CYS A 84 12.81 -25.03 -0.86
CA CYS A 84 11.85 -24.51 -1.80
C CYS A 84 11.24 -25.62 -2.67
N ARG A 85 10.05 -25.33 -3.19
CA ARG A 85 9.29 -26.16 -4.12
C ARG A 85 8.84 -25.34 -5.30
N ILE A 86 8.98 -25.88 -6.49
CA ILE A 86 8.52 -25.32 -7.76
C ILE A 86 7.44 -26.26 -8.30
N THR A 87 6.28 -25.73 -8.66
CA THR A 87 5.14 -26.52 -9.15
C THR A 87 4.59 -25.91 -10.44
N ASP A 88 4.45 -26.75 -11.46
CA ASP A 88 3.63 -26.52 -12.65
C ASP A 88 2.24 -27.13 -12.36
N LEU A 89 1.25 -26.27 -12.13
CA LEU A 89 -0.10 -26.63 -11.72
C LEU A 89 -0.97 -26.96 -12.94
N ASN A 90 -0.75 -26.28 -14.07
CA ASN A 90 -1.55 -26.43 -15.30
C ASN A 90 -0.94 -27.40 -16.34
N ARG A 91 0.31 -27.84 -16.12
CA ARG A 91 1.10 -28.79 -16.92
C ARG A 91 1.47 -28.28 -18.31
N ASP A 92 1.69 -26.98 -18.46
CA ASP A 92 2.14 -26.40 -19.72
C ASP A 92 3.68 -26.49 -19.90
N GLY A 93 4.41 -26.86 -18.85
CA GLY A 93 5.86 -26.92 -18.77
C GLY A 93 6.51 -25.67 -18.17
N LYS A 94 5.73 -24.71 -17.68
CA LYS A 94 6.21 -23.53 -16.95
C LYS A 94 5.81 -23.62 -15.48
N PRO A 95 6.65 -23.14 -14.55
CA PRO A 95 6.27 -23.03 -13.15
C PRO A 95 5.13 -22.02 -12.94
N ASP A 96 4.07 -22.45 -12.27
CA ASP A 96 2.96 -21.58 -11.85
C ASP A 96 3.12 -21.14 -10.40
N MET A 97 3.84 -21.92 -9.57
CA MET A 97 3.93 -21.66 -8.13
C MET A 97 5.30 -22.01 -7.55
N PHE A 98 5.77 -21.13 -6.68
CA PHE A 98 6.98 -21.30 -5.89
C PHE A 98 6.64 -21.19 -4.41
N GLU A 99 7.06 -22.16 -3.62
CA GLU A 99 6.92 -22.16 -2.16
C GLU A 99 8.30 -22.17 -1.52
N TYR A 100 8.52 -21.35 -0.50
CA TYR A 100 9.78 -21.27 0.22
C TYR A 100 9.57 -21.52 1.71
N TYR A 101 10.48 -22.30 2.28
CA TYR A 101 10.39 -22.79 3.65
C TYR A 101 11.46 -22.13 4.53
N ASP A 102 11.16 -21.98 5.81
CA ASP A 102 12.10 -21.52 6.82
C ASP A 102 13.00 -22.68 7.31
N ALA A 103 13.91 -22.39 8.24
CA ALA A 103 14.83 -23.39 8.80
C ALA A 103 14.12 -24.53 9.56
N ASN A 104 12.85 -24.36 9.94
CA ASN A 104 12.03 -25.37 10.60
C ASN A 104 11.19 -26.19 9.60
N GLY A 105 11.26 -25.87 8.30
CA GLY A 105 10.45 -26.51 7.26
C GLY A 105 9.02 -25.96 7.19
N VAL A 106 8.78 -24.79 7.77
CA VAL A 106 7.47 -24.11 7.75
C VAL A 106 7.47 -23.12 6.59
N ILE A 107 6.35 -23.01 5.87
CA ILE A 107 6.25 -22.03 4.78
C ILE A 107 6.44 -20.61 5.29
N ARG A 108 7.27 -19.83 4.60
CA ARG A 108 7.55 -18.41 4.88
C ARG A 108 7.15 -17.50 3.73
N ARG A 109 7.08 -18.04 2.51
CA ARG A 109 6.77 -17.28 1.30
C ARG A 109 6.14 -18.19 0.25
N ARG A 110 5.20 -17.64 -0.51
CA ARG A 110 4.65 -18.25 -1.71
C ARG A 110 4.55 -17.22 -2.82
N GLU A 111 4.89 -17.61 -4.03
CA GLU A 111 4.77 -16.79 -5.23
C GLU A 111 3.97 -17.60 -6.25
N ALA A 112 3.03 -16.96 -6.93
CA ALA A 112 2.19 -17.61 -7.92
C ALA A 112 1.92 -16.72 -9.13
N ASP A 113 1.85 -17.35 -10.29
CA ASP A 113 1.27 -16.84 -11.52
C ASP A 113 -0.09 -17.52 -11.69
N TYR A 114 -1.18 -16.81 -11.37
CA TYR A 114 -2.53 -17.34 -11.48
C TYR A 114 -3.24 -16.99 -12.79
N ASP A 115 -2.61 -16.17 -13.64
CA ASP A 115 -3.17 -15.79 -14.94
C ASP A 115 -2.38 -16.36 -16.13
N ASP A 116 -1.47 -17.30 -15.85
CA ASP A 116 -0.72 -18.13 -16.80
C ASP A 116 0.08 -17.30 -17.83
N ASN A 117 0.53 -16.10 -17.44
CA ASN A 117 1.21 -15.17 -18.34
C ASN A 117 2.75 -15.29 -18.30
N GLY A 118 3.28 -16.14 -17.43
CA GLY A 118 4.69 -16.39 -17.16
C GLY A 118 5.32 -15.45 -16.13
N VAL A 119 4.54 -14.59 -15.47
CA VAL A 119 4.99 -13.59 -14.49
C VAL A 119 4.18 -13.77 -13.22
N VAL A 120 4.88 -13.91 -12.09
CA VAL A 120 4.25 -13.94 -10.76
C VAL A 120 3.37 -12.70 -10.58
N ASN A 121 2.08 -12.89 -10.32
CA ASN A 121 1.15 -11.79 -10.03
C ASN A 121 0.68 -11.78 -8.56
N VAL A 122 1.07 -12.79 -7.77
CA VAL A 122 0.77 -12.89 -6.34
C VAL A 122 2.01 -13.28 -5.55
N ILE A 123 2.30 -12.52 -4.50
CA ILE A 123 3.35 -12.81 -3.52
C ILE A 123 2.74 -12.83 -2.13
N GLU A 124 2.89 -13.92 -1.41
CA GLU A 124 2.41 -14.09 -0.04
C GLU A 124 3.57 -14.31 0.92
N HIS A 125 3.43 -13.72 2.11
CA HIS A 125 4.40 -13.81 3.19
C HIS A 125 3.75 -14.43 4.42
N TYR A 126 4.48 -15.32 5.05
CA TYR A 126 4.03 -16.11 6.19
C TYR A 126 4.99 -15.95 7.37
N GLU A 127 4.43 -15.85 8.56
CA GLU A 127 5.16 -15.89 9.82
C GLU A 127 4.67 -17.09 10.62
N ASN A 128 5.59 -18.00 10.98
CA ASN A 128 5.25 -19.26 11.64
C ASN A 128 4.14 -20.04 10.92
N GLY A 129 4.14 -20.01 9.58
CA GLY A 129 3.16 -20.69 8.73
C GLY A 129 1.80 -20.00 8.62
N LYS A 130 1.61 -18.84 9.24
CA LYS A 130 0.38 -18.03 9.15
C LYS A 130 0.60 -16.88 8.17
N ILE A 131 -0.34 -16.67 7.25
CA ILE A 131 -0.25 -15.54 6.31
C ILE A 131 -0.34 -14.23 7.07
N VAL A 132 0.56 -13.29 6.75
CA VAL A 132 0.59 -11.94 7.34
C VAL A 132 0.45 -10.85 6.29
N ARG A 133 0.88 -11.12 5.04
CA ARG A 133 0.85 -10.16 3.95
C ARG A 133 0.69 -10.84 2.60
N ARG A 134 -0.07 -10.22 1.69
CA ARG A 134 -0.16 -10.59 0.29
C ARG A 134 0.00 -9.36 -0.59
N GLU A 135 0.79 -9.47 -1.64
CA GLU A 135 1.07 -8.43 -2.64
C GLU A 135 0.51 -8.92 -3.97
N LEU A 136 -0.23 -8.07 -4.69
CA LEU A 136 -0.90 -8.43 -5.94
C LEU A 136 -0.63 -7.41 -7.05
N ASP A 137 -0.38 -7.91 -8.25
CA ASP A 137 -0.63 -7.18 -9.49
C ASP A 137 -2.07 -7.50 -9.93
N THR A 138 -3.00 -6.59 -9.64
CA THR A 138 -4.42 -6.75 -9.96
C THR A 138 -4.78 -6.20 -11.33
N THR A 139 -3.84 -5.53 -11.99
CA THR A 139 -4.03 -4.83 -13.26
C THR A 139 -3.23 -5.45 -14.41
N ASN A 140 -2.45 -6.50 -14.13
CA ASN A 140 -1.56 -7.21 -15.04
C ASN A 140 -0.60 -6.27 -15.78
N GLN A 141 -0.03 -5.31 -15.04
CA GLN A 141 0.92 -4.32 -15.58
C GLN A 141 2.38 -4.65 -15.25
N GLY A 142 2.64 -5.83 -14.67
CA GLY A 142 3.95 -6.27 -14.20
C GLY A 142 4.41 -5.50 -12.97
N ARG A 143 3.47 -4.95 -12.18
CA ARG A 143 3.74 -4.17 -10.97
C ARG A 143 2.72 -4.47 -9.90
N ILE A 144 3.17 -4.61 -8.66
CA ILE A 144 2.28 -4.71 -7.51
C ILE A 144 1.54 -3.39 -7.34
N ASP A 145 0.22 -3.45 -7.30
CA ASP A 145 -0.67 -2.30 -7.03
C ASP A 145 -1.51 -2.47 -5.77
N THR A 146 -1.56 -3.68 -5.19
CA THR A 146 -2.40 -3.98 -4.03
C THR A 146 -1.64 -4.76 -2.96
N TRP A 147 -1.80 -4.36 -1.69
CA TRP A 147 -1.22 -5.02 -0.53
C TRP A 147 -2.31 -5.35 0.50
N ASP A 148 -2.48 -6.63 0.81
CA ASP A 148 -3.34 -7.12 1.89
C ASP A 148 -2.51 -7.46 3.12
N PHE A 149 -3.06 -7.19 4.29
CA PHE A 149 -2.50 -7.56 5.59
C PHE A 149 -3.51 -8.39 6.38
N PHE A 150 -3.00 -9.38 7.10
CA PHE A 150 -3.82 -10.39 7.77
C PHE A 150 -3.47 -10.48 9.26
N ASP A 151 -4.48 -10.77 10.08
CA ASP A 151 -4.27 -11.15 11.47
C ASP A 151 -3.73 -12.60 11.51
N PRO A 152 -2.52 -12.84 12.06
CA PRO A 152 -1.90 -14.17 12.03
C PRO A 152 -2.60 -15.19 12.95
N ASN A 153 -3.48 -14.77 13.85
CA ASN A 153 -4.20 -15.67 14.75
C ASN A 153 -5.48 -16.22 14.12
N THR A 154 -6.19 -15.38 13.37
CA THR A 154 -7.49 -15.70 12.76
C THR A 154 -7.40 -15.96 11.26
N GLY A 155 -6.36 -15.44 10.58
CA GLY A 155 -6.24 -15.42 9.12
C GLY A 155 -7.17 -14.41 8.45
N ALA A 156 -7.90 -13.60 9.21
CA ALA A 156 -8.78 -12.57 8.66
C ALA A 156 -7.95 -11.42 8.07
N ARG A 157 -8.38 -10.89 6.92
CA ARG A 157 -7.80 -9.66 6.37
C ARG A 157 -8.18 -8.50 7.29
N ILE A 158 -7.18 -7.73 7.72
CA ILE A 158 -7.36 -6.57 8.60
C ILE A 158 -7.14 -5.24 7.87
N LYS A 159 -6.36 -5.26 6.78
CA LYS A 159 -6.10 -4.06 5.97
C LYS A 159 -5.89 -4.42 4.51
N ARG A 160 -6.30 -3.52 3.62
CA ARG A 160 -5.87 -3.47 2.22
C ARG A 160 -5.41 -2.06 1.89
N GLU A 161 -4.33 -1.96 1.13
CA GLU A 161 -3.78 -0.74 0.56
C GLU A 161 -3.72 -0.91 -0.95
N ARG A 162 -4.02 0.14 -1.71
CA ARG A 162 -3.95 0.13 -3.17
C ARG A 162 -3.38 1.42 -3.74
N ASP A 163 -2.48 1.28 -4.71
CA ASP A 163 -2.03 2.32 -5.63
C ASP A 163 -2.80 2.15 -6.94
N ALA A 164 -3.96 2.79 -7.04
CA ALA A 164 -4.80 2.71 -8.23
C ALA A 164 -4.31 3.64 -9.35
N THR A 165 -3.49 4.66 -9.03
CA THR A 165 -2.93 5.58 -10.02
C THR A 165 -1.68 5.03 -10.70
N GLY A 166 -0.98 4.09 -10.05
CA GLY A 166 0.27 3.48 -10.51
C GLY A 166 1.49 4.37 -10.34
N ASP A 167 1.44 5.38 -9.47
CA ASP A 167 2.52 6.35 -9.26
C ASP A 167 3.51 5.93 -8.14
N GLY A 168 3.26 4.79 -7.50
CA GLY A 168 4.04 4.22 -6.39
C GLY A 168 3.56 4.66 -5.00
N ARG A 169 2.47 5.43 -4.91
CA ARG A 169 1.87 5.89 -3.66
C ARG A 169 0.50 5.27 -3.47
N ILE A 170 0.19 4.91 -2.24
CA ILE A 170 -1.14 4.40 -1.90
C ILE A 170 -2.13 5.57 -1.95
N ASP A 171 -3.21 5.39 -2.72
CA ASP A 171 -4.33 6.34 -2.80
C ASP A 171 -5.64 5.77 -2.24
N GLN A 172 -5.67 4.48 -1.88
CA GLN A 172 -6.86 3.81 -1.36
C GLN A 172 -6.54 2.85 -0.21
N TRP A 173 -7.39 2.88 0.82
CA TRP A 173 -7.28 2.03 2.01
C TRP A 173 -8.61 1.37 2.35
N TRP A 174 -8.55 0.11 2.78
CA TRP A 174 -9.62 -0.57 3.49
C TRP A 174 -9.09 -1.05 4.84
N THR A 175 -9.83 -0.80 5.91
CA THR A 175 -9.58 -1.34 7.25
C THR A 175 -10.76 -2.19 7.65
N TYR A 176 -10.49 -3.43 8.08
CA TYR A 176 -11.53 -4.40 8.42
C TYR A 176 -11.57 -4.61 9.93
N GLU A 177 -12.72 -4.33 10.53
CA GLU A 177 -12.94 -4.39 11.97
C GLU A 177 -14.19 -5.23 12.25
N GLY A 178 -13.98 -6.52 12.48
CA GLY A 178 -15.09 -7.47 12.66
C GLY A 178 -15.95 -7.56 11.41
N ASP A 179 -17.19 -7.10 11.51
CA ASP A 179 -18.18 -7.10 10.43
C ASP A 179 -18.23 -5.78 9.66
N LYS A 180 -17.38 -4.80 10.02
CA LYS A 180 -17.29 -3.49 9.38
C LYS A 180 -16.07 -3.38 8.49
N VAL A 181 -16.19 -2.55 7.46
CA VAL A 181 -15.06 -2.12 6.63
C VAL A 181 -15.08 -0.60 6.47
N SER A 182 -13.98 0.06 6.82
CA SER A 182 -13.76 1.48 6.54
C SER A 182 -12.94 1.63 5.27
N ILE A 183 -13.44 2.41 4.33
CA ILE A 183 -12.81 2.72 3.04
C ILE A 183 -12.38 4.18 3.07
N ALA A 184 -11.15 4.48 2.69
CA ALA A 184 -10.63 5.84 2.61
C ALA A 184 -9.84 6.02 1.30
N MET A 185 -9.75 7.26 0.83
CA MET A 185 -9.07 7.65 -0.40
C MET A 185 -8.20 8.89 -0.19
N ASP A 186 -7.11 9.01 -0.93
CA ASP A 186 -6.31 10.23 -1.05
C ASP A 186 -6.59 10.84 -2.43
N ARG A 187 -7.43 11.87 -2.46
CA ARG A 187 -7.81 12.59 -3.68
C ARG A 187 -6.89 13.77 -3.94
N ASN A 188 -6.16 14.22 -2.93
CA ASN A 188 -5.34 15.43 -2.99
C ASN A 188 -3.86 15.12 -3.32
N GLY A 189 -3.44 13.85 -3.18
CA GLY A 189 -2.13 13.33 -3.52
C GLY A 189 -1.04 13.63 -2.47
N ASP A 190 -1.40 13.91 -1.23
CA ASP A 190 -0.45 14.21 -0.15
C ASP A 190 0.09 12.94 0.56
N GLY A 191 -0.38 11.76 0.16
CA GLY A 191 0.01 10.46 0.71
C GLY A 191 -0.73 10.07 1.98
N GLN A 192 -1.76 10.81 2.37
CA GLN A 192 -2.61 10.52 3.52
C GLN A 192 -4.09 10.38 3.09
N PRO A 193 -4.87 9.52 3.77
CA PRO A 193 -6.29 9.45 3.48
C PRO A 193 -7.00 10.76 3.81
N ASP A 194 -7.82 11.26 2.87
CA ASP A 194 -8.64 12.45 3.07
C ASP A 194 -9.74 12.17 4.10
N PRO A 195 -9.88 12.99 5.17
CA PRO A 195 -10.88 12.75 6.21
C PRO A 195 -12.33 12.72 5.71
N ASP A 196 -12.66 13.48 4.67
CA ASP A 196 -14.00 13.53 4.06
C ASP A 196 -14.26 12.38 3.07
N SER A 197 -13.25 11.56 2.77
CA SER A 197 -13.38 10.36 1.93
C SER A 197 -13.79 9.11 2.69
N ILE A 198 -13.68 9.14 4.03
CA ILE A 198 -13.85 7.95 4.86
C ILE A 198 -15.32 7.52 4.90
N ILE A 199 -15.58 6.30 4.47
CA ILE A 199 -16.89 5.66 4.52
C ILE A 199 -16.75 4.33 5.24
N THR A 200 -17.53 4.11 6.30
CA THR A 200 -17.60 2.81 6.96
C THR A 200 -18.86 2.07 6.54
N LEU A 201 -18.71 0.83 6.10
CA LEU A 201 -19.79 -0.07 5.72
C LEU A 201 -19.93 -1.17 6.77
N SER A 202 -21.17 -1.55 7.10
CA SER A 202 -21.47 -2.74 7.90
C SER A 202 -21.51 -4.00 7.03
N ALA A 203 -21.68 -5.18 7.63
CA ALA A 203 -21.79 -6.44 6.90
C ALA A 203 -22.97 -6.50 5.91
N SER A 204 -24.03 -5.71 6.12
CA SER A 204 -25.14 -5.60 5.18
C SER A 204 -24.88 -4.62 4.03
N GLY A 205 -23.71 -3.97 4.00
CA GLY A 205 -23.35 -2.94 3.03
C GLY A 205 -23.95 -1.56 3.33
N GLN A 206 -24.64 -1.40 4.46
CA GLN A 206 -25.14 -0.09 4.89
C GLN A 206 -23.97 0.78 5.37
N VAL A 207 -23.94 2.04 4.93
CA VAL A 207 -23.04 3.06 5.47
C VAL A 207 -23.38 3.27 6.94
N VAL A 208 -22.45 2.92 7.81
CA VAL A 208 -22.48 3.25 9.24
C VAL A 208 -21.76 4.57 9.40
N SER A 209 -22.52 5.66 9.51
CA SER A 209 -21.98 6.94 9.89
C SER A 209 -21.73 6.94 11.41
N ASP A 210 -20.72 7.67 11.88
CA ASP A 210 -20.55 7.97 13.31
C ASP A 210 -21.74 8.77 13.89
N LEU A 211 -22.71 9.17 13.05
CA LEU A 211 -23.98 9.75 13.45
C LEU A 211 -25.01 8.71 13.94
N ASP A 212 -24.77 7.41 13.72
CA ASP A 212 -25.66 6.32 14.16
C ASP A 212 -25.12 5.57 15.40
N ALA A 213 -23.96 5.99 15.92
CA ALA A 213 -23.58 5.67 17.29
C ALA A 213 -24.46 6.51 18.22
N GLY A 214 -25.55 5.91 18.70
CA GLY A 214 -26.42 6.49 19.71
C GLY A 214 -25.66 6.94 20.96
N ALA A 215 -25.19 8.18 20.93
CA ALA A 215 -24.98 9.00 22.11
C ALA A 215 -26.18 9.93 22.18
N ALA A 216 -27.14 9.58 23.04
CA ALA A 216 -28.04 10.59 23.59
C ALA A 216 -27.18 11.58 24.37
N ALA A 217 -26.65 12.59 23.68
CA ALA A 217 -26.25 13.82 24.32
C ALA A 217 -27.51 14.39 24.99
N PRO A 218 -27.46 14.82 26.26
CA PRO A 218 -28.60 15.52 26.85
C PRO A 218 -28.94 16.70 25.95
N ALA A 219 -30.22 16.83 25.60
CA ALA A 219 -30.70 17.95 24.80
C ALA A 219 -30.14 19.27 25.37
N PRO A 220 -29.70 20.22 24.53
CA PRO A 220 -29.32 21.53 25.02
C PRO A 220 -30.49 22.11 25.83
N PRO A 221 -30.23 22.82 26.94
CA PRO A 221 -31.30 23.41 27.74
C PRO A 221 -32.20 24.27 26.83
N PRO A 222 -33.53 24.29 27.07
CA PRO A 222 -34.44 25.08 26.24
C PRO A 222 -33.99 26.55 26.24
N PRO A 223 -34.16 27.28 25.12
CA PRO A 223 -33.86 28.70 25.08
C PRO A 223 -34.63 29.42 26.20
N PRO A 224 -34.06 30.49 26.79
CA PRO A 224 -34.76 31.25 27.82
C PRO A 224 -36.12 31.74 27.31
N PRO A 225 -37.15 31.78 28.15
CA PRO A 225 -38.46 32.26 27.73
C PRO A 225 -38.33 33.70 27.22
N PRO A 226 -39.14 34.11 26.23
CA PRO A 226 -39.18 35.49 25.77
C PRO A 226 -39.51 36.41 26.96
N PRO A 227 -38.96 37.65 27.00
CA PRO A 227 -39.27 38.59 28.07
C PRO A 227 -40.78 38.80 28.15
N THR A 228 -41.35 38.55 29.32
CA THR A 228 -42.75 38.87 29.60
C THR A 228 -42.94 40.37 29.48
N LEU A 229 -43.71 40.80 28.49
CA LEU A 229 -44.26 42.15 28.45
C LEU A 229 -45.19 42.30 29.67
N SER A 230 -44.71 42.97 30.71
CA SER A 230 -45.54 43.38 31.83
C SER A 230 -46.64 44.30 31.32
N MET A 231 -47.87 43.79 31.25
CA MET A 231 -49.05 44.65 31.06
C MET A 231 -49.23 45.49 32.32
N PRO A 232 -49.47 46.81 32.20
CA PRO A 232 -49.69 47.68 33.36
C PRO A 232 -51.01 47.33 34.07
N SER A 233 -50.96 47.38 35.40
CA SER A 233 -52.09 47.11 36.30
C SER A 233 -53.20 48.18 36.16
N PRO A 234 -54.49 47.83 36.24
CA PRO A 234 -55.59 48.77 36.05
C PRO A 234 -55.90 49.51 37.37
N ASN A 235 -55.05 50.47 37.74
CA ASN A 235 -55.42 51.50 38.71
C ASN A 235 -54.38 52.63 38.70
N GLU A 236 -54.47 53.50 37.70
CA GLU A 236 -53.87 54.84 37.78
C GLU A 236 -54.73 55.83 36.96
N PRO A 237 -55.07 57.02 37.48
CA PRO A 237 -55.93 57.97 36.76
C PRO A 237 -55.18 58.64 35.59
N ALA A 238 -55.89 58.83 34.47
CA ALA A 238 -55.33 59.43 33.27
C ALA A 238 -54.89 60.90 33.46
N PRO A 239 -53.65 61.27 33.07
CA PRO A 239 -53.28 62.67 32.86
C PRO A 239 -53.67 63.16 31.45
N PRO A 240 -53.88 64.48 31.27
CA PRO A 240 -54.63 65.04 30.14
C PRO A 240 -53.84 65.12 28.83
N THR A 241 -54.59 65.00 27.73
CA THR A 241 -54.18 65.15 26.34
C THR A 241 -53.83 66.61 26.01
N THR A 242 -52.61 66.85 25.52
CA THR A 242 -52.29 68.05 24.74
C THR A 242 -51.48 67.66 23.50
N ALA A 243 -52.08 67.88 22.33
CA ALA A 243 -51.39 67.95 21.04
C ALA A 243 -50.92 69.41 20.80
N PRO A 244 -50.42 69.75 19.60
CA PRO A 244 -49.11 69.42 19.03
C PRO A 244 -48.30 70.72 18.77
N THR A 245 -47.01 70.63 18.42
CA THR A 245 -46.38 71.69 17.61
C THR A 245 -45.14 71.22 16.85
N THR A 246 -45.19 71.50 15.56
CA THR A 246 -44.12 71.52 14.56
C THR A 246 -43.14 72.67 14.81
N ASP A 247 -41.85 72.51 14.52
CA ASP A 247 -41.11 73.53 13.75
C ASP A 247 -39.81 73.00 13.13
N ALA A 248 -39.48 73.60 12.00
CA ALA A 248 -38.39 73.37 11.07
C ALA A 248 -37.08 74.07 11.46
N GLY A 249 -35.99 73.77 10.75
CA GLY A 249 -34.76 74.60 10.77
C GLY A 249 -33.52 73.89 10.21
N VAL A 250 -32.82 74.56 9.29
CA VAL A 250 -31.95 73.99 8.24
C VAL A 250 -30.43 74.22 8.54
N PRO A 251 -29.45 74.22 7.59
CA PRO A 251 -28.32 73.27 7.55
C PRO A 251 -26.91 73.89 7.73
N GLY A 252 -25.86 73.06 7.80
CA GLY A 252 -24.45 73.48 7.67
C GLY A 252 -23.58 72.46 6.93
N LYS A 253 -22.97 72.89 5.81
CA LYS A 253 -22.04 72.15 4.93
C LYS A 253 -20.62 72.77 5.06
N PRO A 254 -19.59 72.41 4.27
CA PRO A 254 -18.48 71.49 4.58
C PRO A 254 -17.06 72.12 4.56
N ALA A 255 -16.03 71.35 4.91
CA ALA A 255 -14.62 71.57 4.50
C ALA A 255 -13.96 70.17 4.37
N ARG A 256 -13.39 69.66 3.27
CA ARG A 256 -12.48 70.11 2.18
C ARG A 256 -10.99 70.11 2.55
N GLY A 257 -10.21 69.30 1.80
CA GLY A 257 -8.75 69.37 1.61
C GLY A 257 -7.99 68.27 2.36
N GLY A 258 -7.03 67.52 1.81
CA GLY A 258 -6.35 67.45 0.50
C GLY A 258 -5.43 66.20 0.56
N ALA A 259 -5.39 65.36 -0.46
CA ALA A 259 -4.45 65.38 -1.59
C ALA A 259 -2.97 65.08 -1.26
N LYS A 260 -2.53 63.93 -1.80
CA LYS A 260 -1.21 63.59 -2.38
C LYS A 260 -0.02 63.39 -1.44
N ARG A 261 0.55 62.17 -1.50
CA ARG A 261 1.73 61.86 -2.31
C ARG A 261 1.65 60.43 -2.83
#